data_AF-A0A7C8YLK6-F1
#
_entry.id   AF-A0A7C8YLK6-F1
#
_cell.length_a   1.000
_cell.length_b   1.000
_cell.length_c   1.000
_cell.angle_alpha   90.00
_cell.angle_beta   90.00
_cell.angle_gamma   90.00
#
_symmetry.space_group_name_H-M   'P 1'
#
loop_
_entity.id
_entity.type
_entity.pdbx_description
1 polymer ?
#
loop_
_entity_poly.entity_id
_entity_poly.type
_entity_poly.pdbx_seq_one_letter_code
_entity_poly.pdbx_strand_id
1 'polypeptide(L)'
;MKKTQFYSLINKKWRMRMLGISIFSILLIFSLVLLHSRSSTSDSDQTSILSRRSIPPESGLPKLPRFAYLISGTRGEVPQIKRLFQAVYHPRNYYVLHLDLDASDEERLKLAKFVKSTMAVRHFRNAMVVGKADLITYKGPTAITATLHAAAILLKQSET
;
A
#
# COMPACT_ATOMS: atom_id res chain seq x y z
N MET A 1 -64.76 23.24 -5.97
CA MET A 1 -64.00 22.85 -4.75
C MET A 1 -63.58 21.38 -4.89
N LYS A 2 -62.34 20.99 -4.51
CA LYS A 2 -61.80 19.60 -4.33
C LYS A 2 -60.62 19.09 -5.22
N LYS A 3 -60.07 19.86 -6.19
CA LYS A 3 -58.88 19.39 -6.94
C LYS A 3 -57.54 19.64 -6.25
N THR A 4 -57.45 20.61 -5.34
CA THR A 4 -56.20 20.95 -4.60
C THR A 4 -55.83 19.94 -3.51
N GLN A 5 -56.80 19.16 -2.99
CA GLN A 5 -56.56 18.17 -1.94
C GLN A 5 -55.89 16.87 -2.46
N PHE A 6 -56.14 16.49 -3.70
CA PHE A 6 -55.65 15.22 -4.27
C PHE A 6 -54.14 15.28 -4.59
N TYR A 7 -53.65 16.39 -5.13
CA TYR A 7 -52.21 16.62 -5.37
C TYR A 7 -51.39 16.68 -4.07
N SER A 8 -51.97 17.19 -2.98
CA SER A 8 -51.36 17.20 -1.64
C SER A 8 -51.16 15.80 -1.07
N LEU A 9 -52.15 14.91 -1.22
CA LEU A 9 -52.11 13.53 -0.73
C LEU A 9 -51.11 12.66 -1.50
N ILE A 10 -51.03 12.82 -2.82
CA ILE A 10 -50.03 12.14 -3.66
C ILE A 10 -48.62 12.58 -3.28
N ASN A 11 -48.37 13.89 -3.18
CA ASN A 11 -47.06 14.41 -2.77
C ASN A 11 -46.67 13.98 -1.35
N LYS A 12 -47.63 13.84 -0.43
CA LYS A 12 -47.39 13.36 0.93
C LYS A 12 -46.98 11.88 0.94
N LYS A 13 -47.59 11.03 0.12
CA LYS A 13 -47.30 9.59 0.05
C LYS A 13 -45.91 9.29 -0.54
N TRP A 14 -45.52 9.99 -1.59
CA TRP A 14 -44.19 9.86 -2.19
C TRP A 14 -43.09 10.49 -1.33
N ARG A 15 -43.39 11.60 -0.65
CA ARG A 15 -42.48 12.21 0.32
C ARG A 15 -42.16 11.28 1.49
N MET A 16 -43.13 10.54 2.02
CA MET A 16 -42.88 9.56 3.09
C MET A 16 -42.00 8.38 2.63
N ARG A 17 -42.14 7.94 1.36
CA ARG A 17 -41.28 6.89 0.79
C ARG A 17 -39.83 7.34 0.62
N MET A 18 -39.62 8.56 0.10
CA MET A 18 -38.26 9.12 -0.06
C MET A 18 -37.58 9.37 1.29
N LEU A 19 -38.33 9.83 2.29
CA LEU A 19 -37.81 10.05 3.63
C LEU A 19 -37.37 8.72 4.27
N GLY A 20 -38.15 7.65 4.08
CA GLY A 20 -37.79 6.31 4.57
C GLY A 20 -36.49 5.78 3.96
N ILE A 21 -36.30 5.93 2.64
CA ILE A 21 -35.08 5.48 1.96
C ILE A 21 -33.85 6.27 2.43
N SER A 22 -34.01 7.59 2.64
CA SER A 22 -32.95 8.45 3.16
C SER A 22 -32.52 8.05 4.57
N ILE A 23 -33.50 7.85 5.47
CA ILE A 23 -33.24 7.40 6.84
C ILE A 23 -32.56 6.03 6.86
N PHE A 24 -33.02 5.09 6.04
CA PHE A 24 -32.40 3.77 5.93
C PHE A 24 -30.95 3.84 5.42
N SER A 25 -30.68 4.69 4.43
CA SER A 25 -29.32 4.92 3.93
C SER A 25 -28.40 5.51 5.00
N ILE A 26 -28.87 6.50 5.77
CA ILE A 26 -28.12 7.11 6.87
C ILE A 26 -27.83 6.08 7.97
N LEU A 27 -28.81 5.25 8.34
CA LEU A 27 -28.63 4.18 9.33
C LEU A 27 -27.64 3.11 8.84
N LEU A 28 -27.66 2.78 7.55
CA LEU A 28 -26.72 1.83 6.94
C LEU A 28 -25.30 2.38 6.96
N ILE A 29 -25.09 3.65 6.59
CA ILE A 29 -23.79 4.32 6.65
C ILE A 29 -23.29 4.42 8.10
N PHE A 30 -24.16 4.81 9.04
CA PHE A 30 -23.81 4.89 10.46
C PHE A 30 -23.42 3.51 11.04
N SER A 31 -24.14 2.46 10.67
CA SER A 31 -23.81 1.08 11.03
C SER A 31 -22.46 0.64 10.47
N LEU A 32 -22.13 0.98 9.21
CA LEU A 32 -20.81 0.73 8.63
C LEU A 32 -19.70 1.49 9.36
N VAL A 33 -19.92 2.74 9.77
CA VAL A 33 -18.95 3.53 10.54
C VAL A 33 -18.74 2.94 11.94
N LEU A 34 -19.81 2.48 12.60
CA LEU A 34 -19.70 1.78 13.89
C LEU A 34 -18.99 0.42 13.75
N LEU A 35 -19.24 -0.31 12.67
CA LEU A 35 -18.57 -1.58 12.38
C LEU A 35 -17.09 -1.37 12.09
N HIS A 36 -16.72 -0.33 11.35
CA HIS A 36 -15.32 0.06 11.09
C HIS A 36 -14.60 0.52 12.37
N SER A 37 -15.32 1.19 13.27
CA SER A 37 -14.79 1.61 14.58
C SER A 37 -14.56 0.40 15.50
N ARG A 38 -15.40 -0.64 15.44
CA ARG A 38 -15.18 -1.91 16.15
C ARG A 38 -14.02 -2.74 15.59
N SER A 39 -13.73 -2.65 14.28
CA SER A 39 -12.51 -3.24 13.71
C SER A 39 -11.22 -2.51 14.08
N SER A 40 -11.31 -1.33 14.70
CA SER A 40 -10.15 -0.56 15.19
C SER A 40 -9.82 -0.82 16.67
N THR A 41 -10.65 -1.61 17.37
CA THR A 41 -10.44 -2.01 18.78
C THR A 41 -10.65 -3.51 19.00
N SER A 42 -10.38 -4.32 17.98
CA SER A 42 -10.12 -5.75 18.13
C SER A 42 -8.60 -5.95 18.15
N ASP A 43 -8.02 -5.69 19.32
CA ASP A 43 -6.89 -6.50 19.76
C ASP A 43 -7.48 -7.89 20.01
N SER A 44 -7.57 -8.68 18.93
CA SER A 44 -8.01 -10.05 18.97
C SER A 44 -7.02 -10.86 18.16
N ASP A 45 -6.02 -11.34 18.88
CA ASP A 45 -5.73 -12.76 18.94
C ASP A 45 -6.80 -13.64 18.26
N GLN A 46 -6.30 -14.56 17.43
CA GLN A 46 -7.00 -15.61 16.67
C GLN A 46 -7.55 -15.12 15.32
N THR A 47 -6.85 -15.35 14.21
CA THR A 47 -6.64 -16.71 13.69
C THR A 47 -5.46 -16.76 12.72
N SER A 48 -4.31 -17.17 13.23
CA SER A 48 -3.44 -18.09 12.50
C SER A 48 -3.23 -19.33 13.36
N ILE A 49 -4.33 -20.08 13.55
CA ILE A 49 -4.35 -21.44 14.12
C ILE A 49 -3.57 -22.45 13.21
N LEU A 50 -2.79 -21.96 12.23
CA LEU A 50 -1.91 -22.76 11.38
C LEU A 50 -0.48 -22.21 11.21
N SER A 51 0.04 -21.32 12.06
CA SER A 51 1.48 -20.99 11.98
C SER A 51 2.22 -20.70 13.28
N ARG A 52 1.55 -20.76 14.45
CA ARG A 52 2.26 -20.97 15.72
C ARG A 52 2.27 -22.45 16.09
N ARG A 53 2.72 -23.30 15.15
CA ARG A 53 3.44 -24.48 15.59
C ARG A 53 4.78 -23.91 16.01
N SER A 54 5.03 -23.88 17.32
CA SER A 54 6.38 -24.06 17.84
C SER A 54 6.87 -25.36 17.19
N ILE A 55 7.48 -25.21 16.02
CA ILE A 55 8.27 -26.26 15.43
C ILE A 55 9.29 -26.56 16.54
N PRO A 56 9.38 -27.80 17.02
CA PRO A 56 10.53 -28.21 17.82
C PRO A 56 11.79 -27.76 17.08
N PRO A 57 12.94 -27.57 17.73
CA PRO A 57 14.18 -27.15 17.06
C PRO A 57 14.71 -28.15 15.99
N GLU A 58 13.88 -29.08 15.49
CA GLU A 58 14.20 -30.15 14.57
C GLU A 58 13.08 -30.47 13.54
N SER A 59 12.42 -29.49 12.92
CA SER A 59 11.99 -29.77 11.54
C SER A 59 13.19 -29.46 10.65
N GLY A 60 13.75 -30.49 9.99
CA GLY A 60 14.81 -30.33 8.99
C GLY A 60 14.36 -29.56 7.74
N LEU A 61 13.35 -28.68 7.87
CA LEU A 61 12.89 -27.81 6.80
C LEU A 61 13.87 -26.64 6.66
N PRO A 62 14.36 -26.36 5.44
CA PRO A 62 15.30 -25.28 5.22
C PRO A 62 14.66 -23.93 5.56
N LYS A 63 15.49 -23.02 6.08
CA LYS A 63 15.08 -21.63 6.29
C LYS A 63 14.59 -21.04 4.97
N LEU A 64 13.36 -20.52 4.96
CA LEU A 64 12.77 -19.90 3.77
C LEU A 64 13.70 -18.81 3.20
N PRO A 65 13.78 -18.65 1.86
CA PRO A 65 14.62 -17.64 1.24
C PRO A 65 14.15 -16.22 1.58
N ARG A 66 15.05 -15.25 1.39
CA ARG A 66 14.75 -13.81 1.45
C ARG A 66 15.18 -13.23 0.11
N PHE A 67 14.34 -12.38 -0.47
CA PHE A 67 14.65 -11.74 -1.74
C PHE A 67 15.01 -10.27 -1.54
N ALA A 68 15.86 -9.78 -2.44
CA ALA A 68 16.23 -8.38 -2.53
C ALA A 68 15.85 -7.87 -3.93
N TYR A 69 15.05 -6.82 -3.99
CA TYR A 69 14.52 -6.27 -5.23
C TYR A 69 15.13 -4.90 -5.52
N LEU A 70 15.57 -4.71 -6.76
CA LEU A 70 15.78 -3.39 -7.35
C LEU A 70 14.58 -3.06 -8.23
N ILE A 71 13.89 -1.98 -7.93
CA ILE A 71 12.81 -1.44 -8.75
C ILE A 71 13.25 -0.08 -9.27
N SER A 72 13.61 -0.03 -10.54
CA SER A 72 14.03 1.20 -11.23
C SER A 72 12.92 1.76 -12.11
N GLY A 73 12.94 3.06 -12.32
CA GLY A 73 12.18 3.70 -13.39
C GLY A 73 12.75 5.07 -13.73
N THR A 74 12.09 5.73 -14.67
CA THR A 74 12.50 7.02 -15.22
C THR A 74 11.46 8.11 -14.96
N ARG A 75 11.63 9.26 -15.60
CA ARG A 75 10.72 10.40 -15.58
C ARG A 75 9.27 9.98 -15.83
N GLY A 76 8.36 10.38 -14.95
CA GLY A 76 6.93 10.10 -15.06
C GLY A 76 6.48 8.70 -14.60
N GLU A 77 7.41 7.82 -14.18
CA GLU A 77 7.09 6.43 -13.81
C GLU A 77 6.83 6.21 -12.31
N VAL A 78 6.82 7.28 -11.52
CA VAL A 78 6.55 7.21 -10.06
C VAL A 78 5.25 6.45 -9.74
N PRO A 79 4.11 6.67 -10.41
CA PRO A 79 2.88 5.91 -10.15
C PRO A 79 3.02 4.41 -10.41
N GLN A 80 3.73 4.03 -11.47
CA GLN A 80 3.97 2.66 -11.88
C GLN A 80 4.86 1.96 -10.86
N ILE A 81 5.94 2.61 -10.42
CA ILE A 81 6.81 2.11 -9.35
C ILE A 81 6.02 1.89 -8.07
N LYS A 82 5.17 2.85 -7.67
CA LYS A 82 4.35 2.71 -6.45
C LYS A 82 3.42 1.51 -6.54
N ARG A 83 2.75 1.34 -7.67
CA ARG A 83 1.84 0.22 -7.91
C ARG A 83 2.58 -1.11 -7.88
N LEU A 84 3.73 -1.19 -8.56
CA LEU A 84 4.56 -2.39 -8.57
C LEU A 84 5.05 -2.73 -7.16
N PHE A 85 5.62 -1.75 -6.46
CA PHE A 85 6.11 -1.91 -5.09
C PHE A 85 5.03 -2.47 -4.16
N GLN A 86 3.82 -1.90 -4.20
CA GLN A 86 2.70 -2.38 -3.40
C GLN A 86 2.30 -3.82 -3.75
N ALA A 87 2.34 -4.19 -5.04
CA ALA A 87 1.97 -5.52 -5.49
C ALA A 87 2.99 -6.60 -5.06
N VAL A 88 4.28 -6.27 -5.02
CA VAL A 88 5.36 -7.23 -4.69
C VAL A 88 5.83 -7.13 -3.24
N TYR A 89 5.26 -6.23 -2.43
CA TYR A 89 5.71 -5.98 -1.08
C TYR A 89 5.48 -7.19 -0.16
N HIS A 90 6.53 -7.57 0.56
CA HIS A 90 6.49 -8.60 1.57
C HIS A 90 7.44 -8.24 2.73
N PRO A 91 7.01 -8.36 4.01
CA PRO A 91 7.83 -7.96 5.17
C PRO A 91 9.21 -8.60 5.27
N ARG A 92 9.39 -9.80 4.70
CA ARG A 92 10.64 -10.58 4.78
C ARG A 92 11.72 -10.14 3.78
N ASN A 93 11.30 -9.47 2.70
CA ASN A 93 12.15 -9.10 1.56
C ASN A 93 12.65 -7.66 1.70
N TYR A 94 13.70 -7.33 0.97
CA TYR A 94 14.28 -5.98 0.91
C TYR A 94 14.04 -5.33 -0.44
N TYR A 95 13.87 -4.01 -0.43
CA TYR A 95 13.52 -3.24 -1.61
C TYR A 95 14.39 -1.99 -1.72
N VAL A 96 15.04 -1.82 -2.87
CA VAL A 96 15.67 -0.57 -3.28
C VAL A 96 14.88 -0.02 -4.45
N LEU A 97 14.36 1.18 -4.28
CA LEU A 97 13.63 1.93 -5.30
C LEU A 97 14.56 2.97 -5.89
N HIS A 98 14.70 2.98 -7.20
CA HIS A 98 15.60 3.84 -7.93
C HIS A 98 14.84 4.63 -8.99
N LEU A 99 15.15 5.91 -9.08
CA LEU A 99 14.75 6.78 -10.18
C LEU A 99 16.03 7.34 -10.77
N ASP A 100 16.14 7.27 -12.09
CA ASP A 100 17.28 7.82 -12.81
C ASP A 100 17.37 9.35 -12.74
N LEU A 101 18.42 9.90 -13.36
CA LEU A 101 18.63 11.34 -13.43
C LEU A 101 17.66 12.08 -14.38
N ASP A 102 16.95 11.36 -15.25
CA ASP A 102 15.94 11.97 -16.13
C ASP A 102 14.67 12.35 -15.34
N ALA A 103 14.39 11.64 -14.23
CA ALA A 103 13.37 12.02 -13.27
C ALA A 103 13.76 13.26 -12.45
N SER A 104 12.77 14.10 -12.13
CA SER A 104 13.02 15.33 -11.35
C SER A 104 13.27 15.05 -9.87
N ASP A 105 13.89 16.01 -9.17
CA ASP A 105 14.04 15.94 -7.71
C ASP A 105 12.70 15.88 -6.98
N GLU A 106 11.67 16.51 -7.52
CA GLU A 106 10.32 16.46 -6.97
C GLU A 106 9.73 15.04 -7.05
N GLU A 107 9.95 14.35 -8.17
CA GLU A 107 9.52 12.96 -8.36
C GLU A 107 10.24 12.02 -7.39
N ARG A 108 11.55 12.19 -7.24
CA ARG A 108 12.36 11.45 -6.25
C ARG A 108 11.88 11.70 -4.82
N LEU A 109 11.65 12.95 -4.47
CA LEU A 109 11.15 13.33 -3.15
C LEU A 109 9.74 12.77 -2.91
N LYS A 110 8.87 12.77 -3.92
CA LYS A 110 7.52 12.20 -3.85
C LYS A 110 7.54 10.69 -3.66
N LEU A 111 8.49 9.99 -4.28
CA LEU A 111 8.70 8.57 -4.07
C LEU A 111 9.23 8.30 -2.65
N ALA A 112 10.24 9.03 -2.21
CA ALA A 112 10.80 8.91 -0.86
C ALA A 112 9.77 9.18 0.25
N LYS A 113 8.94 10.22 0.10
CA LYS A 113 7.84 10.52 1.02
C LYS A 113 6.84 9.37 1.09
N PHE A 114 6.47 8.80 -0.06
CA PHE A 114 5.55 7.66 -0.12
C PHE A 114 6.08 6.44 0.64
N VAL A 115 7.34 6.05 0.39
CA VAL A 115 7.99 4.92 1.08
C VAL A 115 8.04 5.16 2.58
N LYS A 116 8.45 6.36 3.02
CA LYS A 116 8.51 6.71 4.46
C LYS A 116 7.12 6.78 5.11
N SER A 117 6.09 7.16 4.37
CA SER A 117 4.70 7.23 4.87
C SER A 117 4.01 5.87 4.97
N THR A 118 4.54 4.84 4.30
CA THR A 118 3.92 3.52 4.29
C THR A 118 4.16 2.82 5.63
N MET A 119 3.07 2.54 6.37
CA MET A 119 3.17 1.97 7.73
C MET A 119 3.96 0.66 7.79
N ALA A 120 3.72 -0.24 6.84
CA ALA A 120 4.43 -1.52 6.77
C ALA A 120 5.95 -1.30 6.63
N VAL A 121 6.37 -0.44 5.70
CA VAL A 121 7.78 -0.09 5.51
C VAL A 121 8.37 0.56 6.75
N ARG A 122 7.62 1.44 7.42
CA ARG A 122 8.08 2.10 8.65
C ARG A 122 8.32 1.11 9.79
N HIS A 123 7.50 0.05 9.86
CA HIS A 123 7.61 -0.99 10.86
C HIS A 123 8.78 -1.95 10.56
N PHE A 124 8.87 -2.46 9.33
CA PHE A 124 9.87 -3.48 8.95
C PHE A 124 11.21 -2.89 8.48
N ARG A 125 11.27 -1.58 8.17
CA ARG A 125 12.47 -0.85 7.70
C ARG A 125 13.19 -1.55 6.55
N ASN A 126 12.42 -2.14 5.65
CA ASN A 126 12.89 -3.04 4.61
C ASN A 126 12.83 -2.45 3.19
N ALA A 127 12.51 -1.16 3.05
CA ALA A 127 12.51 -0.48 1.76
C ALA A 127 13.19 0.90 1.86
N MET A 128 13.92 1.27 0.81
CA MET A 128 14.59 2.57 0.70
C MET A 128 14.57 3.10 -0.73
N VAL A 129 14.75 4.42 -0.86
CA VAL A 129 14.88 5.11 -2.14
C VAL A 129 16.32 5.57 -2.28
N VAL A 130 16.94 5.31 -3.44
CA VAL A 130 18.31 5.77 -3.72
C VAL A 130 18.31 7.30 -3.78
N GLY A 131 19.10 7.93 -2.90
CA GLY A 131 19.18 9.40 -2.83
C GLY A 131 20.01 10.01 -3.95
N LYS A 132 21.12 9.36 -4.31
CA LYS A 132 22.00 9.78 -5.41
C LYS A 132 21.55 9.08 -6.70
N ALA A 133 20.81 9.79 -7.54
CA ALA A 133 20.33 9.24 -8.81
C ALA A 133 21.49 8.96 -9.77
N ASP A 134 21.33 7.91 -10.58
CA ASP A 134 22.29 7.48 -11.60
C ASP A 134 21.75 7.87 -12.98
N LEU A 135 22.63 8.27 -13.90
CA LEU A 135 22.25 8.54 -15.29
C LEU A 135 22.24 7.22 -16.05
N ILE A 136 21.07 6.71 -16.40
CA ILE A 136 20.95 5.44 -17.12
C ILE A 136 20.81 5.72 -18.61
N THR A 137 21.69 5.14 -19.42
CA THR A 137 21.55 5.14 -20.87
C THR A 137 21.15 3.74 -21.33
N TYR A 138 20.13 3.65 -22.18
CA TYR A 138 19.51 2.39 -22.64
C TYR A 138 20.49 1.34 -23.22
N LYS A 139 21.69 1.77 -23.63
CA LYS A 139 22.76 0.89 -24.15
C LYS A 139 24.15 1.19 -23.57
N GLY A 140 24.18 1.94 -22.45
CA GLY A 140 25.44 2.35 -21.81
C GLY A 140 25.83 1.42 -20.67
N PRO A 141 27.10 1.47 -20.23
CA PRO A 141 27.57 0.73 -19.05
C PRO A 141 26.89 1.19 -17.75
N THR A 142 26.25 2.36 -17.76
CA THR A 142 25.65 2.98 -16.58
C THR A 142 24.47 2.20 -16.02
N ALA A 143 23.76 1.41 -16.83
CA ALA A 143 22.72 0.50 -16.35
C ALA A 143 23.28 -0.57 -15.39
N ILE A 144 24.47 -1.10 -15.72
CA ILE A 144 25.16 -2.08 -14.87
C ILE A 144 25.66 -1.39 -13.59
N THR A 145 26.23 -0.19 -13.71
CA THR A 145 26.67 0.60 -12.56
C THR A 145 25.53 0.88 -11.57
N ALA A 146 24.35 1.27 -12.07
CA ALA A 146 23.17 1.51 -11.22
C ALA A 146 22.72 0.22 -10.50
N THR A 147 22.78 -0.92 -11.18
CA THR A 147 22.47 -2.22 -10.59
C THR A 147 23.47 -2.61 -9.50
N LEU A 148 24.77 -2.43 -9.75
CA LEU A 148 25.83 -2.70 -8.78
C LEU A 148 25.75 -1.76 -7.58
N HIS A 149 25.40 -0.49 -7.80
CA HIS A 149 25.16 0.48 -6.75
C HIS A 149 24.02 0.03 -5.82
N ALA A 150 22.89 -0.40 -6.38
CA ALA A 150 21.79 -0.96 -5.60
C ALA A 150 22.17 -2.26 -4.87
N ALA A 151 22.94 -3.14 -5.52
CA ALA A 151 23.44 -4.36 -4.90
C ALA A 151 24.32 -4.07 -3.68
N ALA A 152 25.24 -3.10 -3.78
CA ALA A 152 26.08 -2.68 -2.67
C ALA A 152 25.26 -2.15 -1.48
N ILE A 153 24.20 -1.38 -1.77
CA ILE A 153 23.26 -0.91 -0.74
C ILE A 153 22.56 -2.09 -0.04
N LEU A 154 22.05 -3.04 -0.82
CA LEU A 154 21.33 -4.21 -0.28
C LEU A 154 22.25 -5.14 0.53
N LEU A 155 23.49 -5.34 0.09
CA LEU A 155 24.48 -6.13 0.82
C LEU A 155 24.81 -5.49 2.17
N LYS A 156 25.05 -4.18 2.20
CA LYS A 156 25.29 -3.44 3.45
C LYS A 156 24.11 -3.56 4.43
N GLN A 157 22.87 -3.58 3.92
CA GLN A 157 21.67 -3.75 4.73
C GLN A 157 21.50 -5.18 5.26
N SER A 158 22.13 -6.18 4.63
CA SER A 158 22.05 -7.58 5.05
C SER A 158 23.03 -7.94 6.17
N GLU A 159 24.09 -7.15 6.34
CA GLU A 159 25.09 -7.32 7.41
C GLU A 159 24.61 -6.77 8.76
N THR A 160 23.64 -5.87 8.76
CA THR A 160 22.99 -5.28 9.95
C THR A 160 21.73 -6.04 10.38
#